data_AF-A0A960H8B1-F1
#
_entry.id   AF-A0A960H8B1-F1
#
_cell.length_a   1.000
_cell.length_b   1.000
_cell.length_c   1.000
_cell.angle_alpha   90.00
_cell.angle_beta   90.00
_cell.angle_gamma   90.00
#
_symmetry.space_group_name_H-M   'P 1'
#
loop_
_entity.id
_entity.type
_entity.pdbx_description
1 polymer ?
#
loop_
_entity_poly.entity_id
_entity_poly.type
_entity_poly.pdbx_seq_one_letter_code
_entity_poly.pdbx_strand_id
1 'polypeptide(L)' 'PVHGSAPDIAGQGIADPTAAIMSVALLLAHLGELHAAARVDAAVEEHLATRGDAVLSTSAVGERILGKL' A
#
# COMPACT_ATOMS: atom_id res chain seq x y z
N PRO A 1 -3.23 -7.31 -5.83
CA PRO A 1 -3.39 -7.77 -4.45
C PRO A 1 -3.79 -9.24 -4.45
N VAL A 2 -3.34 -10.04 -3.47
CA VAL A 2 -3.74 -11.45 -3.36
C VAL A 2 -5.07 -11.62 -2.62
N HIS A 3 -5.39 -10.71 -1.69
CA HIS A 3 -6.62 -10.79 -0.89
C HIS A 3 -7.91 -10.75 -1.74
N GLY A 4 -8.98 -11.34 -1.20
CA GLY A 4 -10.31 -11.36 -1.81
C GLY A 4 -11.08 -10.05 -1.67
N SER A 5 -12.40 -10.12 -1.90
CA SER A 5 -13.29 -8.95 -1.97
C SER A 5 -13.73 -8.37 -0.62
N ALA A 6 -13.67 -9.13 0.47
CA ALA A 6 -14.05 -8.70 1.83
C ALA A 6 -15.35 -7.86 1.87
N PRO A 7 -16.50 -8.41 1.41
CA PRO A 7 -17.73 -7.65 1.20
C PRO A 7 -18.32 -7.07 2.49
N ASP A 8 -18.05 -7.71 3.62
CA ASP A 8 -18.43 -7.32 4.97
C ASP A 8 -17.85 -5.97 5.42
N ILE A 9 -16.74 -5.54 4.82
CA ILE A 9 -16.08 -4.25 5.12
C ILE A 9 -16.05 -3.29 3.92
N ALA A 10 -16.76 -3.61 2.84
CA ALA A 10 -16.80 -2.78 1.64
C ALA A 10 -17.35 -1.38 1.95
N GLY A 11 -16.65 -0.34 1.47
CA GLY A 11 -17.05 1.05 1.65
C GLY A 11 -16.85 1.63 3.07
N GLN A 12 -16.34 0.85 4.02
CA GLN A 12 -16.15 1.29 5.41
C GLN A 12 -14.77 1.92 5.68
N GLY A 13 -13.87 1.92 4.69
CA GLY A 13 -12.52 2.44 4.84
C GLY A 13 -11.66 1.65 5.82
N ILE A 14 -11.91 0.35 5.97
CA ILE A 14 -11.19 -0.57 6.88
C ILE A 14 -10.10 -1.36 6.16
N ALA A 15 -10.25 -1.60 4.85
CA ALA A 15 -9.30 -2.40 4.09
C ALA A 15 -7.91 -1.76 4.08
N ASP A 16 -6.86 -2.55 4.35
CA ASP A 16 -5.47 -2.11 4.22
C ASP A 16 -5.06 -2.10 2.73
N PRO A 17 -4.80 -0.93 2.11
CA PRO A 17 -4.46 -0.84 0.70
C PRO A 17 -3.02 -1.26 0.38
N THR A 18 -2.19 -1.58 1.38
CA THR A 18 -0.75 -1.88 1.21
C THR A 18 -0.52 -2.95 0.14
N ALA A 19 -1.29 -4.05 0.17
CA ALA A 19 -1.14 -5.13 -0.80
C ALA A 19 -1.47 -4.71 -2.24
N ALA A 20 -2.42 -3.80 -2.42
CA ALA A 20 -2.74 -3.24 -3.73
C ALA A 20 -1.62 -2.31 -4.22
N ILE A 21 -1.07 -1.48 -3.33
CA ILE A 21 0.05 -0.59 -3.62
C ILE A 21 1.31 -1.38 -3.99
N MET A 22 1.64 -2.45 -3.27
CA MET A 22 2.75 -3.35 -3.65
C MET A 22 2.55 -3.97 -5.04
N SER A 23 1.30 -4.24 -5.42
CA SER A 23 1.02 -4.74 -6.78
C SER A 23 1.29 -3.67 -7.85
N VAL A 24 1.20 -2.39 -7.50
CA VAL A 24 1.63 -1.28 -8.39
C VAL A 24 3.15 -1.26 -8.52
N ALA A 25 3.92 -1.51 -7.46
CA ALA A 25 5.38 -1.64 -7.57
C ALA A 25 5.77 -2.79 -8.53
N LEU A 26 5.11 -3.95 -8.41
CA LEU A 26 5.28 -5.07 -9.34
C LEU A 26 4.92 -4.69 -10.79
N LEU A 27 3.83 -3.95 -10.98
CA LEU A 27 3.44 -3.45 -12.31
C LEU A 27 4.48 -2.48 -12.88
N LEU A 28 4.95 -1.52 -12.09
CA LEU A 28 5.98 -0.56 -12.50
C LEU A 28 7.26 -1.30 -12.91
N ALA A 29 7.69 -2.26 -12.11
CA ALA A 29 8.86 -3.08 -12.43
C ALA A 29 8.67 -3.86 -13.74
N HIS A 30 7.48 -4.44 -13.95
CA HIS A 30 7.14 -5.13 -15.19
C HIS A 30 7.17 -4.23 -16.43
N LEU A 31 6.77 -2.96 -16.27
CA LEU A 31 6.82 -1.95 -17.34
C LEU A 31 8.22 -1.35 -17.56
N GLY A 32 9.22 -1.72 -16.77
CA GLY A 32 10.58 -1.16 -16.83
C GLY A 32 10.77 0.13 -16.04
N GLU A 33 9.76 0.59 -15.30
CA GLU A 33 9.79 1.79 -14.46
C GLU A 33 10.47 1.51 -13.11
N LEU A 34 11.72 1.02 -13.16
CA LEU A 34 12.44 0.49 -11.98
C LEU A 34 12.65 1.53 -10.88
N HIS A 35 12.89 2.79 -11.24
CA HIS A 35 13.04 3.86 -10.26
C HIS A 35 11.72 4.17 -9.53
N ALA A 36 10.59 4.17 -10.26
CA ALA A 36 9.29 4.36 -9.65
C ALA A 36 8.90 3.17 -8.77
N ALA A 37 9.17 1.94 -9.22
CA ALA A 37 8.95 0.72 -8.43
C ALA A 37 9.72 0.77 -7.11
N ALA A 38 11.02 1.07 -7.16
CA ALA A 38 11.87 1.17 -5.97
C ALA A 38 11.39 2.24 -4.97
N ARG A 39 10.87 3.38 -5.45
CA ARG A 39 10.27 4.41 -4.58
C ARG A 39 9.02 3.90 -3.86
N VAL A 40 8.15 3.19 -4.57
CA VAL A 40 6.94 2.61 -3.97
C VAL A 40 7.31 1.53 -2.94
N ASP A 41 8.27 0.65 -3.27
CA ASP A 41 8.75 -0.40 -2.35
C ASP A 41 9.32 0.22 -1.06
N ALA A 42 10.22 1.21 -1.19
CA ALA A 42 10.81 1.88 -0.04
C ALA A 42 9.75 2.58 0.84
N ALA A 43 8.78 3.25 0.22
CA ALA A 43 7.69 3.90 0.94
C ALA A 43 6.80 2.91 1.71
N VAL A 44 6.51 1.75 1.11
CA VAL A 44 5.76 0.67 1.76
C VAL A 44 6.57 0.05 2.90
N GLU A 45 7.85 -0.24 2.69
CA GLU A 45 8.75 -0.78 3.73
C GLU A 45 8.80 0.14 4.95
N GLU A 46 9.00 1.43 4.72
CA GLU A 46 9.06 2.41 5.81
C GLU A 46 7.68 2.60 6.47
N HIS A 47 6.57 2.54 5.74
CA HIS A 47 5.23 2.50 6.36
C HIS A 47 5.07 1.30 7.29
N LEU A 48 5.43 0.10 6.84
CA LEU A 48 5.32 -1.13 7.62
C LEU A 48 6.24 -1.13 8.84
N ALA A 49 7.45 -0.58 8.72
CA ALA A 49 8.40 -0.45 9.83
C ALA A 49 7.92 0.53 10.92
N THR A 50 7.10 1.52 10.56
CA THR A 50 6.70 2.63 11.46
C THR A 50 5.24 2.63 11.89
N ARG A 51 4.40 1.72 11.39
CA ARG A 51 2.96 1.71 11.70
C ARG A 51 2.60 1.13 13.08
N GLY A 52 3.43 0.24 13.64
CA GLY A 52 3.12 -0.47 14.89
C GLY A 52 1.76 -1.17 14.87
N ASP A 53 1.06 -1.16 16.00
CA ASP A 53 -0.28 -1.76 16.16
C ASP A 53 -1.43 -0.77 15.89
N ALA A 54 -1.15 0.36 15.24
CA ALA A 54 -2.16 1.37 14.98
C ALA A 54 -3.25 0.86 14.02
N VAL A 55 -4.51 0.99 14.43
CA VAL A 55 -5.66 0.76 13.56
C VAL A 55 -5.88 2.00 12.70
N LEU A 56 -5.62 1.88 11.40
CA LEU A 56 -5.66 2.98 10.44
C LEU A 56 -6.77 2.75 9.43
N SER A 57 -7.42 3.83 8.98
CA SER A 57 -8.32 3.76 7.83
C SER A 57 -7.55 3.50 6.54
N THR A 58 -8.26 3.02 5.51
CA THR A 58 -7.71 2.84 4.16
C THR A 58 -7.02 4.11 3.66
N SER A 59 -7.65 5.28 3.84
CA SER A 59 -7.07 6.56 3.41
C SER A 59 -5.83 6.93 4.21
N ALA A 60 -5.84 6.74 5.53
CA ALA A 60 -4.70 7.06 6.39
C ALA A 60 -3.47 6.20 6.05
N VAL A 61 -3.65 4.92 5.71
CA VAL A 61 -2.55 4.09 5.21
C VAL A 61 -2.00 4.64 3.89
N GLY A 62 -2.89 4.97 2.93
CA GLY A 62 -2.50 5.55 1.65
C GLY A 62 -1.73 6.86 1.79
N GLU A 63 -2.20 7.78 2.64
CA GLU A 63 -1.53 9.05 2.94
C GLU A 63 -0.16 8.85 3.59
N ARG A 64 -0.04 7.89 4.51
CA ARG A 64 1.25 7.56 5.15
C ARG A 64 2.26 7.00 4.17
N ILE A 65 1.84 6.19 3.21
CA ILE A 65 2.72 5.67 2.16
C ILE A 65 3.09 6.81 1.19
N LEU A 66 2.11 7.63 0.78
CA LEU A 66 2.34 8.78 -0.09
C LEU A 66 3.36 9.78 0.52
N GLY A 67 3.28 10.03 1.82
CA GLY A 67 4.22 10.91 2.53
C GLY A 67 5.67 10.39 2.61
N LYS A 68 5.94 9.18 2.11
CA LYS A 68 7.26 8.53 2.09
C LYS A 68 7.83 8.38 0.67
N LEU A 69 7.12 8.85 -0.36
CA LEU A 69 7.56 8.80 -1.76
C LEU A 69 8.58 9.89 -2.10
#